data_AF-A0A1J3D5F8-F1
#
_entry.id   AF-A0A1J3D5F8-F1
#
_cell.length_a   1.000
_cell.length_b   1.000
_cell.length_c   1.000
_cell.angle_alpha   90.00
_cell.angle_beta   90.00
_cell.angle_gamma   90.00
#
_symmetry.space_group_name_H-M   'P 1'
#
loop_
_entity.id
_entity.type
_entity.pdbx_description
1 polymer ?
#
loop_
_entity_poly.entity_id
_entity_poly.type
_entity_poly.pdbx_seq_one_letter_code
_entity_poly.pdbx_strand_id
1 'polypeptide(L)'
;LKMEKEKTGLGDFQLTRNHTKGILQNVLVAGIDTSAQAMTWVMTHLIANPRVLKKVQAEVREVIQNKENIVEDDIERLEYLKMVIKESFRLSPLVR
;
A
#
# COMPACT_ATOMS: atom_id res chain seq x y z
N LEU A 1 18.20 38.56 28.41
CA LEU A 1 17.78 37.97 27.11
C LEU A 1 16.81 36.84 27.38
N LYS A 2 15.54 37.20 27.59
CA LYS A 2 14.41 36.28 27.71
C LYS A 2 14.13 35.75 26.32
N MET A 3 14.48 34.49 26.05
CA MET A 3 13.94 33.77 24.91
C MET A 3 12.71 33.05 25.43
N GLU A 4 11.55 33.61 25.11
CA GLU A 4 10.25 32.99 25.30
C GLU A 4 10.27 31.60 24.65
N LYS A 5 10.22 30.55 25.47
CA LYS A 5 9.70 29.27 25.03
C LYS A 5 8.19 29.46 24.91
N GLU A 6 7.77 29.95 23.76
CA GLU A 6 6.39 29.86 23.31
C GLU A 6 6.04 28.37 23.29
N LYS A 7 5.41 27.92 24.38
CA LYS A 7 4.71 26.65 24.42
C LYS A 7 3.52 26.85 23.47
N THR A 8 3.69 26.43 22.22
CA THR A 8 2.58 26.18 21.31
C THR A 8 1.66 25.16 21.99
N GLY A 9 0.64 25.67 22.67
CA GLY A 9 -0.31 24.88 23.44
C GLY A 9 -1.21 24.08 22.51
N LEU A 10 -0.95 22.77 22.44
CA LEU A 10 -1.92 21.77 21.98
C LEU A 10 -2.50 21.06 23.21
N GLY A 11 -3.28 21.78 24.02
CA GLY A 11 -4.04 21.22 25.15
C GLY A 11 -3.22 20.43 26.17
N ASP A 12 -3.91 19.71 27.06
CA ASP A 12 -3.35 18.93 28.18
C ASP A 12 -2.53 17.69 27.73
N PHE A 13 -2.23 17.56 26.44
CA PHE A 13 -1.47 16.46 25.84
C PHE A 13 -0.13 16.96 25.32
N GLN A 14 0.93 16.81 26.11
CA GLN A 14 2.28 17.05 25.62
C GLN A 14 2.76 15.85 24.78
N LEU A 15 2.97 16.08 23.48
CA LEU A 15 3.57 15.09 22.59
C LEU A 15 5.02 14.81 23.02
N THR A 16 5.27 13.65 23.62
CA THR A 16 6.62 13.24 24.02
C THR A 16 7.33 12.50 22.89
N ARG A 17 8.66 12.43 22.97
CA ARG A 17 9.48 11.62 22.06
C ARG A 17 9.02 10.16 21.96
N ASN A 18 8.50 9.61 23.06
CA ASN A 18 7.94 8.26 23.09
C ASN A 18 6.67 8.14 22.24
N HIS A 19 5.79 9.15 22.27
CA HIS A 19 4.61 9.19 21.40
C HIS A 19 5.02 9.25 19.92
N THR A 20 5.97 10.13 19.56
CA THR A 20 6.47 10.22 18.18
C THR A 20 7.08 8.90 17.71
N LYS A 21 7.90 8.26 18.55
CA LYS A 21 8.49 6.95 18.25
C LYS A 21 7.41 5.87 18.08
N GLY A 22 6.43 5.84 18.99
CA GLY A 22 5.33 4.88 18.95
C GLY A 22 4.49 5.01 17.68
N ILE A 23 4.13 6.23 17.30
CA ILE A 23 3.36 6.49 16.07
C ILE A 23 4.15 6.06 14.83
N LEU A 24 5.44 6.43 14.74
CA LEU A 24 6.29 6.03 13.62
C LEU A 24 6.40 4.50 13.50
N GLN A 25 6.62 3.82 14.62
CA GLN A 25 6.70 2.37 14.65
C GLN A 25 5.37 1.72 14.25
N ASN A 26 4.24 2.26 14.73
CA ASN A 26 2.92 1.73 14.40
C ASN A 26 2.63 1.83 12.90
N VAL A 27 2.87 3.00 12.29
CA VAL A 27 2.66 3.21 10.85
C VAL A 27 3.57 2.30 10.02
N LEU A 28 4.84 2.15 10.41
CA LEU A 28 5.79 1.31 9.69
C LEU A 28 5.38 -0.17 9.74
N VAL A 29 5.09 -0.70 10.93
CA VAL A 29 4.71 -2.12 11.09
C VAL A 29 3.39 -2.41 10.39
N ALA A 30 2.38 -1.55 10.55
CA ALA A 30 1.09 -1.71 9.87
C ALA A 30 1.24 -1.70 8.35
N GLY A 31 2.07 -0.79 7.80
CA GLY A 31 2.35 -0.74 6.37
C GLY A 31 3.05 -1.98 5.84
N ILE A 32 4.04 -2.51 6.57
CA ILE A 32 4.78 -3.71 6.16
C ILE A 32 3.88 -4.95 6.19
N ASP A 33 3.22 -5.22 7.31
CA ASP A 33 2.45 -6.45 7.47
C ASP A 33 1.28 -6.53 6.47
N THR A 34 0.52 -5.44 6.36
CA THR A 34 -0.65 -5.41 5.46
C THR A 34 -0.27 -5.50 3.98
N SER A 35 0.81 -4.81 3.56
CA SER A 35 1.27 -4.87 2.17
C SER A 35 1.87 -6.23 1.81
N ALA A 36 2.60 -6.86 2.73
CA ALA A 36 3.12 -8.21 2.55
C ALA A 36 1.96 -9.22 2.37
N GLN A 37 0.96 -9.18 3.25
CA GLN A 37 -0.22 -10.05 3.13
C GLN A 37 -1.00 -9.80 1.83
N ALA A 38 -1.19 -8.54 1.43
CA ALA A 38 -1.81 -8.19 0.16
C ALA A 38 -1.09 -8.84 -1.03
N MET A 39 0.24 -8.71 -1.08
CA MET A 39 1.05 -9.30 -2.14
C MET A 39 0.95 -10.82 -2.15
N THR A 40 1.06 -11.46 -0.98
CA THR A 40 0.94 -12.93 -0.85
C THR A 40 -0.38 -13.41 -1.43
N TRP A 41 -1.52 -12.83 -1.02
CA TRP A 41 -2.82 -13.30 -1.47
C TRP A 41 -3.07 -13.08 -2.96
N VAL A 42 -2.73 -11.90 -3.48
CA VAL A 42 -2.87 -11.62 -4.92
C VAL A 42 -2.05 -12.62 -5.74
N MET A 43 -0.80 -12.86 -5.35
CA MET A 43 0.06 -13.82 -6.05
C MET A 43 -0.45 -15.26 -5.92
N THR A 44 -0.92 -15.68 -4.74
CA THR A 44 -1.54 -17.00 -4.54
C THR A 44 -2.73 -17.21 -5.46
N HIS A 45 -3.66 -16.24 -5.53
CA HIS A 45 -4.85 -16.33 -6.40
C HIS A 45 -4.48 -16.33 -7.88
N LEU A 46 -3.48 -15.56 -8.29
CA LEU A 46 -2.99 -15.53 -9.66
C LEU A 46 -2.34 -16.86 -10.09
N ILE A 47 -1.48 -17.42 -9.24
CA ILE A 47 -0.81 -18.71 -9.52
C ILE A 47 -1.84 -19.85 -9.58
N ALA A 48 -2.85 -19.83 -8.71
CA ALA A 48 -3.94 -20.79 -8.73
C ALA A 48 -4.86 -20.67 -9.97
N ASN A 49 -4.87 -19.50 -10.63
CA ASN A 49 -5.71 -19.22 -11.79
C ASN A 49 -4.89 -18.78 -13.03
N PRO A 50 -4.18 -19.71 -13.72
CA PRO A 50 -3.29 -19.37 -14.83
C PRO A 50 -3.94 -18.59 -15.98
N ARG A 51 -5.25 -18.78 -16.21
CA ARG A 51 -6.02 -18.01 -17.21
C ARG A 51 -6.06 -16.52 -16.85
N VAL A 52 -6.32 -16.21 -15.58
CA VAL A 52 -6.38 -14.83 -15.08
C VAL A 52 -5.00 -14.21 -15.10
N LEU A 53 -3.97 -14.95 -14.66
CA LEU A 53 -2.57 -14.50 -14.71
C LEU A 53 -2.13 -14.13 -16.12
N LYS A 54 -2.39 -14.98 -17.11
CA LYS A 54 -2.06 -14.68 -18.52
C LYS A 54 -2.73 -13.39 -19.00
N LYS A 55 -3.99 -13.16 -18.61
CA LYS A 55 -4.73 -11.95 -18.98
C LYS A 55 -4.16 -10.68 -18.32
N VAL A 56 -3.81 -10.74 -17.03
CA VAL A 56 -3.13 -9.62 -16.34
C VAL A 56 -1.79 -9.31 -17.00
N GLN A 57 -0.97 -10.33 -17.26
CA GLN A 57 0.33 -10.11 -17.91
C GLN A 57 0.20 -9.55 -19.33
N ALA A 58 -0.85 -9.92 -20.06
CA ALA A 58 -1.15 -9.35 -21.38
C ALA A 58 -1.50 -7.86 -21.27
N GLU A 59 -2.41 -7.49 -20.35
CA GLU A 59 -2.76 -6.09 -20.09
C GLU A 59 -1.51 -5.27 -19.72
N VAL A 60 -0.69 -5.76 -18.79
CA VAL A 60 0.53 -5.04 -18.37
C VAL A 60 1.49 -4.82 -19.55
N ARG A 61 1.69 -5.83 -20.40
CA ARG A 61 2.54 -5.68 -21.59
C ARG A 61 1.97 -4.69 -22.61
N GLU A 62 0.65 -4.68 -22.78
CA GLU A 62 -0.04 -3.79 -23.72
C GLU A 62 -0.03 -2.33 -23.27
N VAL A 63 -0.25 -2.08 -21.97
CA VAL A 63 -0.34 -0.73 -21.40
C VAL A 63 1.05 -0.12 -21.19
N ILE A 64 2.00 -0.88 -20.66
CA ILE A 64 3.33 -0.38 -20.28
C ILE A 64 4.31 -0.37 -21.46
N GLN A 65 4.13 -1.25 -22.46
CA GLN A 65 4.91 -1.26 -23.72
C GLN A 65 6.45 -1.21 -23.54
N ASN A 66 6.99 -1.81 -22.47
CA ASN A 66 8.41 -1.79 -22.11
C ASN A 66 8.99 -0.40 -21.79
N LYS A 67 8.15 0.54 -21.34
CA LYS A 67 8.60 1.82 -20.81
C LYS A 67 9.53 1.61 -19.61
N GLU A 68 10.71 2.23 -19.63
CA GLU A 68 11.68 2.12 -18.53
C GLU A 68 11.18 2.79 -17.24
N ASN A 69 10.45 3.91 -17.38
CA ASN A 69 9.91 4.67 -16.25
C ASN A 69 8.39 4.59 -16.22
N ILE A 70 7.86 3.87 -15.23
CA ILE A 70 6.43 3.74 -14.96
C ILE A 70 6.01 4.89 -14.05
N VAL A 71 5.00 5.65 -14.46
CA VAL A 71 4.39 6.72 -13.65
C VAL A 71 2.99 6.33 -13.19
N GLU A 72 2.42 7.10 -12.27
CA GLU A 72 1.11 6.82 -11.66
C GLU A 72 -0.01 6.69 -12.72
N ASP A 73 -0.03 7.57 -13.73
CA ASP A 73 -0.97 7.52 -14.85
C ASP A 73 -0.91 6.19 -15.64
N ASP A 74 0.26 5.55 -15.73
CA ASP A 74 0.38 4.25 -16.40
C ASP A 74 -0.30 3.15 -15.58
N ILE A 75 -0.21 3.23 -14.25
CA ILE A 75 -0.86 2.29 -13.32
C ILE A 75 -2.38 2.51 -13.33
N GLU A 76 -2.84 3.74 -13.48
CA GLU A 76 -4.27 4.04 -13.60
C GLU A 76 -4.92 3.35 -14.82
N ARG A 77 -4.14 3.04 -15.86
CA ARG A 77 -4.64 2.36 -17.06
C ARG A 77 -4.74 0.83 -16.93
N LEU A 78 -4.21 0.24 -15.86
CA LEU A 78 -4.25 -1.21 -15.60
C LEU A 78 -5.56 -1.65 -14.92
N GLU A 79 -6.69 -1.49 -15.62
CA GLU A 79 -8.02 -1.68 -15.04
C GLU A 79 -8.29 -3.14 -14.64
N TYR A 80 -7.84 -4.11 -15.42
CA TYR A 80 -8.01 -5.53 -15.11
C TYR A 80 -7.17 -5.95 -13.91
N LEU A 81 -5.93 -5.47 -13.78
CA LEU A 81 -5.12 -5.67 -12.57
C LEU A 81 -5.83 -5.11 -11.33
N LYS A 82 -6.40 -3.91 -11.39
CA LYS A 82 -7.18 -3.35 -10.26
C LYS A 82 -8.37 -4.24 -9.90
N MET A 83 -9.09 -4.78 -10.87
CA MET A 83 -10.19 -5.72 -10.62
C MET A 83 -9.69 -7.00 -9.96
N VAL A 84 -8.55 -7.54 -10.38
CA VAL A 84 -7.95 -8.74 -9.76
C VAL A 84 -7.56 -8.50 -8.31
N ILE A 85 -6.99 -7.34 -7.99
CA ILE A 85 -6.63 -6.98 -6.61
C ILE A 85 -7.90 -6.91 -5.76
N LYS A 86 -8.94 -6.20 -6.22
CA LYS A 86 -10.23 -6.10 -5.53
C LYS A 86 -10.86 -7.48 -5.28
N GLU A 87 -10.87 -8.35 -6.29
CA GLU A 87 -11.44 -9.68 -6.17
C GLU A 87 -10.62 -10.59 -5.25
N SER A 88 -9.29 -10.47 -5.28
CA SER A 88 -8.40 -11.19 -4.38
C SER A 88 -8.69 -10.86 -2.92
N PHE A 89 -8.97 -9.59 -2.60
CA PHE A 89 -9.36 -9.16 -1.26
C PHE A 89 -10.78 -9.58 -0.87
N ARG A 90 -11.69 -9.71 -1.85
CA ARG A 90 -13.04 -10.29 -1.61
C ARG A 90 -12.95 -11.76 -1.23
N LEU A 91 -12.05 -12.52 -1.85
CA LEU A 91 -11.85 -13.95 -1.60
C LEU A 91 -10.99 -14.22 -0.37
N SER A 92 -9.98 -13.40 -0.14
CA SER A 92 -9.05 -13.49 0.99
C SER A 92 -9.03 -12.18 1.77
N PRO A 93 -9.87 -12.03 2.81
CA PRO A 93 -9.83 -10.85 3.65
C PRO A 93 -8.47 -10.76 4.36
N LEU A 94 -7.78 -9.62 4.17
CA LEU A 94 -6.43 -9.37 4.71
C LEU A 94 -6.41 -9.17 6.22
N VAL A 95 -7.57 -8.84 6.79
CA VAL A 95 -7.78 -8.68 8.23
C VAL A 95 -8.80 -9.73 8.66
N ARG A 96 -8.44 -10.50 9.68
CA ARG A 96 -9.38 -11.35 10.41
C ARG A 96 -9.76 -10.67 11.71
#